data_AF-A0A6B3NPZ6-F1
#
_entry.id   AF-A0A6B3NPZ6-F1
#
_cell.length_a   1.000
_cell.length_b   1.000
_cell.length_c   1.000
_cell.angle_alpha   90.00
_cell.angle_beta   90.00
_cell.angle_gamma   90.00
#
_symmetry.space_group_name_H-M   'P 1'
#
loop_
_entity.id
_entity.type
_entity.pdbx_description
1 polymer ?
#
loop_
_entity_poly.entity_id
_entity_poly.type
_entity_poly.pdbx_seq_one_letter_code
_entity_poly.pdbx_strand_id
1 'polypeptide(L)'
;MSRALTSPTVPEPSNRVVRNGDFLLPFPDYPCNARSFVHLDARLLPYWHTLFDVCPSLLKLDPPEGLELFRRFMTWAYRHHPSLDWTYYVSVCRWLLSSPYKARVTDEHIEAFLVAAAALWVASDVSQARGLVLAWQPMAEVVVEWKQGARAGAFTLEDSQQLPSPLWDFSWSPLSGKGAVSFRRWLPVPG
;
A
#
# COMPACT_ATOMS: atom_id res chain seq x y z
N MET A 1 -49.86 -31.03 -64.80
CA MET A 1 -48.39 -31.12 -64.78
C MET A 1 -47.81 -29.76 -64.45
N SER A 2 -47.02 -29.66 -63.36
CA SER A 2 -46.11 -28.57 -62.95
C SER A 2 -46.12 -28.52 -61.42
N ARG A 3 -45.14 -29.14 -60.76
CA ARG A 3 -43.78 -28.65 -60.43
C ARG A 3 -43.76 -28.10 -59.01
N ALA A 4 -43.12 -28.87 -58.13
CA ALA A 4 -42.80 -28.53 -56.76
C ALA A 4 -41.93 -27.27 -56.70
N LEU A 5 -42.22 -26.40 -55.74
CA LEU A 5 -41.33 -25.33 -55.29
C LEU A 5 -40.97 -25.62 -53.83
N THR A 6 -39.73 -26.07 -53.65
CA THR A 6 -39.02 -26.23 -52.39
C THR A 6 -38.74 -24.85 -51.79
N SER A 7 -39.22 -24.62 -50.56
CA SER A 7 -38.83 -23.47 -49.73
C SER A 7 -37.38 -23.66 -49.23
N PRO A 8 -36.56 -22.60 -49.15
CA PRO A 8 -35.23 -22.69 -48.55
C PRO A 8 -35.33 -22.63 -47.02
N THR A 9 -34.87 -23.69 -46.37
CA THR A 9 -34.69 -23.78 -44.91
C THR A 9 -33.57 -22.84 -44.48
N VAL A 10 -33.89 -21.83 -43.66
CA VAL A 10 -32.92 -20.99 -42.96
C VAL A 10 -32.27 -21.84 -41.84
N PRO A 11 -30.93 -21.96 -41.76
CA PRO A 11 -30.31 -22.55 -40.58
C PRO A 11 -30.23 -21.53 -39.46
N GLU A 12 -30.82 -21.88 -38.31
CA GLU A 12 -30.70 -21.18 -37.03
C GLU A 12 -29.23 -20.95 -36.62
N PRO A 13 -28.92 -19.85 -35.91
CA PRO A 13 -27.60 -19.64 -35.36
C PRO A 13 -27.28 -20.69 -34.29
N SER A 14 -26.18 -21.41 -34.47
CA SER A 14 -25.68 -22.42 -33.55
C SER A 14 -25.53 -21.83 -32.15
N ASN A 15 -26.28 -22.39 -31.22
CA ASN A 15 -26.20 -22.12 -29.79
C ASN A 15 -24.81 -22.56 -29.28
N ARG A 16 -23.83 -21.64 -29.29
CA ARG A 16 -22.53 -21.88 -28.66
C ARG A 16 -22.77 -21.95 -27.17
N VAL A 17 -22.71 -23.18 -26.65
CA VAL A 17 -22.59 -23.46 -25.23
C VAL A 17 -21.35 -22.72 -24.72
N VAL A 18 -21.59 -21.58 -24.07
CA VAL A 18 -20.60 -20.85 -23.29
C VAL A 18 -20.22 -21.78 -22.14
N ARG A 19 -18.99 -22.30 -22.18
CA ARG A 19 -18.43 -23.08 -21.07
C ARG A 19 -18.32 -22.15 -19.87
N ASN A 20 -19.24 -22.32 -18.93
CA ASN A 20 -19.13 -21.87 -17.54
C ASN A 20 -17.73 -22.23 -17.03
N GLY A 21 -16.94 -21.20 -16.72
CA GLY A 21 -15.54 -21.34 -16.35
C GLY A 21 -14.76 -20.03 -16.35
N ASP A 22 -15.37 -18.93 -16.79
CA ASP A 22 -14.93 -17.59 -16.41
C ASP A 22 -15.16 -17.43 -14.91
N PHE A 23 -14.15 -17.81 -14.12
CA PHE A 23 -13.96 -17.20 -12.81
C PHE A 23 -14.00 -15.70 -13.06
N LEU A 24 -15.10 -15.07 -12.65
CA LEU A 24 -15.31 -13.63 -12.69
C LEU A 24 -14.19 -12.99 -11.87
N LEU A 25 -13.06 -12.72 -12.52
CA LEU A 25 -12.05 -11.83 -11.98
C LEU A 25 -12.77 -10.50 -11.75
N PRO A 26 -12.69 -9.89 -10.56
CA PRO A 26 -13.50 -8.73 -10.23
C PRO A 26 -13.20 -7.46 -11.05
N PHE A 27 -12.32 -7.51 -12.05
CA PHE A 27 -11.74 -6.33 -12.69
C PHE A 27 -11.60 -6.49 -14.22
N PRO A 28 -12.56 -5.95 -15.00
CA PRO A 28 -12.47 -5.89 -16.46
C PRO A 28 -11.27 -5.09 -16.99
N ASP A 29 -10.77 -4.13 -16.20
CA ASP A 29 -9.72 -3.18 -16.61
C ASP A 29 -8.28 -3.60 -16.21
N TYR A 30 -8.12 -4.73 -15.51
CA TYR A 30 -6.78 -5.23 -15.17
C TYR A 30 -6.26 -6.10 -16.33
N PRO A 31 -5.09 -5.80 -16.92
CA PRO A 31 -4.60 -6.51 -18.10
C PRO A 31 -4.27 -7.97 -17.76
N CYS A 32 -5.24 -8.86 -17.98
CA CYS A 32 -5.11 -10.31 -17.80
C CYS A 32 -4.39 -11.00 -18.97
N ASN A 33 -4.00 -10.24 -20.00
CA ASN A 33 -3.22 -10.76 -21.11
C ASN A 33 -1.77 -11.05 -20.67
N ALA A 34 -1.40 -12.33 -20.77
CA ALA A 34 -0.20 -12.91 -20.15
C ALA A 34 1.14 -12.17 -20.42
N ARG A 35 1.29 -11.46 -21.54
CA ARG A 35 2.54 -10.71 -21.84
C ARG A 35 2.65 -9.38 -21.12
N SER A 36 1.56 -8.63 -20.96
CA SER A 36 1.55 -7.43 -20.13
C SER A 36 1.53 -7.79 -18.66
N PHE A 37 0.83 -8.87 -18.28
CA PHE A 37 0.85 -9.39 -16.90
C PHE A 37 2.27 -9.67 -16.41
N VAL A 38 3.08 -10.42 -17.19
CA VAL A 38 4.48 -10.73 -16.84
C VAL A 38 5.37 -9.47 -16.72
N HIS A 39 5.18 -8.47 -17.59
CA HIS A 39 5.94 -7.22 -17.51
C HIS A 39 5.43 -6.24 -16.43
N LEU A 40 4.14 -6.28 -16.10
CA LEU A 40 3.55 -5.49 -15.03
C LEU A 40 4.02 -6.00 -13.68
N ASP A 41 3.98 -7.33 -13.50
CA ASP A 41 4.52 -8.02 -12.34
C ASP A 41 5.99 -7.66 -12.16
N ALA A 42 6.82 -7.71 -13.21
CA ALA A 42 8.26 -7.40 -13.11
C ALA A 42 8.58 -6.00 -12.54
N ARG A 43 7.77 -4.97 -12.86
CA ARG A 43 7.99 -3.59 -12.36
C ARG A 43 7.43 -3.36 -10.97
N LEU A 44 6.39 -4.10 -10.59
CA LEU A 44 5.74 -3.97 -9.28
C LEU A 44 6.30 -4.96 -8.25
N LEU A 45 7.02 -6.00 -8.68
CA LEU A 45 7.69 -6.96 -7.82
C LEU A 45 8.63 -6.31 -6.79
N PRO A 46 9.46 -5.29 -7.14
CA PRO A 46 10.27 -4.59 -6.14
C PRO A 46 9.43 -3.99 -5.01
N TYR A 47 8.28 -3.39 -5.34
CA TYR A 47 7.36 -2.84 -4.34
C TYR A 47 6.82 -3.94 -3.42
N TRP A 48 6.39 -5.06 -4.01
CA TRP A 48 5.94 -6.22 -3.25
C TRP A 48 7.03 -6.77 -2.32
N HIS A 49 8.26 -6.94 -2.80
CA HIS A 49 9.34 -7.47 -1.98
C HIS A 49 9.69 -6.55 -0.80
N THR A 50 9.81 -5.24 -1.04
CA THR A 50 10.11 -4.27 0.03
C THR A 50 9.06 -4.30 1.16
N LEU A 51 7.81 -4.65 0.85
CA LEU A 51 6.75 -4.79 1.85
C LEU A 51 7.07 -5.90 2.85
N PHE A 52 7.50 -7.07 2.37
CA PHE A 52 7.76 -8.24 3.21
C PHE A 52 9.15 -8.27 3.82
N ASP A 53 10.10 -7.54 3.24
CA ASP A 53 11.39 -7.29 3.88
C ASP A 53 11.21 -6.52 5.19
N VAL A 54 10.23 -5.61 5.23
CA VAL A 54 9.88 -4.82 6.42
C VAL A 54 8.92 -5.58 7.34
N CYS A 55 7.85 -6.15 6.79
CA CYS A 55 6.77 -6.76 7.58
C CYS A 55 6.42 -8.16 7.07
N PRO A 56 7.26 -9.18 7.35
CA PRO A 56 7.02 -10.55 6.89
C PRO A 56 5.75 -11.17 7.48
N SER A 57 5.27 -10.67 8.63
CA SER A 57 4.05 -11.15 9.28
C SER A 57 2.78 -10.88 8.47
N LEU A 58 2.80 -9.95 7.49
CA LEU A 58 1.67 -9.73 6.58
C LEU A 58 1.28 -10.99 5.79
N LEU A 59 2.18 -11.96 5.61
CA LEU A 59 1.84 -13.23 4.93
C LEU A 59 0.72 -13.98 5.66
N LYS A 60 0.55 -13.75 6.96
CA LYS A 60 -0.53 -14.34 7.76
C LYS A 60 -1.91 -13.73 7.45
N LEU A 61 -1.96 -12.62 6.71
CA LEU A 61 -3.22 -12.00 6.29
C LEU A 61 -3.83 -12.70 5.08
N ASP A 62 -3.05 -13.43 4.29
CA ASP A 62 -3.58 -14.11 3.12
C ASP A 62 -4.39 -15.35 3.56
N PRO A 63 -5.56 -15.64 2.94
CA PRO A 63 -6.19 -16.97 3.03
C PRO A 63 -5.22 -18.10 2.60
N PRO A 64 -5.54 -19.36 2.90
CA PRO A 64 -4.65 -20.51 2.65
C PRO A 64 -4.19 -20.67 1.20
N GLU A 65 -4.89 -20.11 0.21
CA GLU A 65 -4.44 -20.09 -1.18
C GLU A 65 -3.26 -19.14 -1.45
N GLY A 66 -2.98 -18.17 -0.56
CA GLY A 66 -1.73 -17.41 -0.51
C GLY A 66 -1.46 -16.44 -1.66
N LEU A 67 -2.48 -16.07 -2.44
CA LEU A 67 -2.34 -15.21 -3.61
C LEU A 67 -3.30 -14.01 -3.63
N GLU A 68 -4.21 -13.91 -2.67
CA GLU A 68 -5.23 -12.84 -2.71
C GLU A 68 -4.61 -11.49 -2.34
N LEU A 69 -3.76 -11.46 -1.30
CA LEU A 69 -3.07 -10.26 -0.88
C LEU A 69 -2.17 -9.74 -1.99
N PHE A 70 -1.43 -10.64 -2.64
CA PHE A 70 -0.59 -10.33 -3.80
C PHE A 70 -1.39 -9.68 -4.93
N ARG A 71 -2.50 -10.31 -5.37
CA ARG A 71 -3.32 -9.78 -6.47
C ARG A 71 -3.94 -8.43 -6.14
N ARG A 72 -4.42 -8.26 -4.90
CA ARG A 72 -5.00 -6.98 -4.45
C ARG A 72 -3.94 -5.89 -4.37
N PHE A 73 -2.75 -6.22 -3.89
CA PHE A 73 -1.61 -5.31 -3.88
C PHE A 73 -1.25 -4.87 -5.30
N MET A 74 -1.06 -5.81 -6.23
CA MET A 74 -0.70 -5.49 -7.62
C MET A 74 -1.74 -4.60 -8.29
N THR A 75 -3.03 -4.88 -8.05
CA THR A 75 -4.13 -4.05 -8.55
C THR A 75 -4.08 -2.62 -7.98
N TRP A 76 -3.83 -2.48 -6.68
CA TRP A 76 -3.71 -1.18 -6.02
C TRP A 76 -2.48 -0.42 -6.52
N ALA A 77 -1.30 -1.04 -6.51
CA ALA A 77 -0.05 -0.41 -6.91
C ALA A 77 -0.08 0.02 -8.39
N TYR A 78 -0.73 -0.77 -9.26
CA TYR A 78 -0.94 -0.40 -10.65
C TYR A 78 -1.83 0.83 -10.83
N ARG A 79 -2.87 1.01 -10.00
CA ARG A 79 -3.81 2.14 -10.11
C ARG A 79 -3.26 3.42 -9.49
N HIS A 80 -2.58 3.28 -8.36
CA HIS A 80 -2.15 4.43 -7.55
C HIS A 80 -0.73 4.90 -7.85
N HIS A 81 0.10 4.06 -8.50
CA HIS A 81 1.49 4.37 -8.84
C HIS A 81 2.26 5.02 -7.67
N PRO A 82 2.30 4.38 -6.48
CA PRO A 82 2.95 4.98 -5.33
C PRO A 82 4.44 5.22 -5.63
N SER A 83 4.97 6.34 -5.18
CA SER A 83 6.41 6.63 -5.23
C SER A 83 7.14 5.62 -4.35
N LEU A 84 8.25 5.05 -4.82
CA LEU A 84 9.10 4.16 -4.01
C LEU A 84 10.06 4.97 -3.12
N ASP A 85 9.49 5.89 -2.33
CA ASP A 85 10.17 6.69 -1.33
C ASP A 85 9.58 6.40 0.07
N TRP A 86 9.94 7.18 1.08
CA TRP A 86 9.45 6.96 2.44
C TRP A 86 7.91 7.01 2.58
N THR A 87 7.22 7.74 1.70
CA THR A 87 5.74 7.83 1.69
C THR A 87 5.08 6.56 1.17
N TYR A 88 5.84 5.69 0.51
CA TYR A 88 5.39 4.37 0.05
C TYR A 88 4.74 3.59 1.18
N TYR A 89 5.45 3.44 2.31
CA TYR A 89 5.00 2.61 3.42
C TYR A 89 3.74 3.17 4.07
N VAL A 90 3.61 4.50 4.15
CA VAL A 90 2.38 5.16 4.63
C VAL A 90 1.22 4.92 3.66
N SER A 91 1.49 4.96 2.35
CA SER A 91 0.49 4.65 1.32
C SER A 91 0.01 3.20 1.40
N VAL A 92 0.93 2.26 1.69
CA VAL A 92 0.58 0.86 1.98
C VAL A 92 -0.28 0.77 3.24
N CYS A 93 0.05 1.46 4.34
CA CYS A 93 -0.79 1.47 5.54
C CYS A 93 -2.22 1.92 5.23
N ARG A 94 -2.38 3.01 4.47
CA ARG A 94 -3.70 3.50 4.02
C ARG A 94 -4.43 2.45 3.18
N TRP A 95 -3.73 1.76 2.28
CA TRP A 95 -4.30 0.68 1.49
C TRP A 95 -4.74 -0.50 2.37
N LEU A 96 -3.89 -0.99 3.28
CA LEU A 96 -4.21 -2.08 4.19
C LEU A 96 -5.43 -1.74 5.07
N LEU A 97 -5.49 -0.53 5.61
CA LEU A 97 -6.58 -0.06 6.47
C LEU A 97 -7.88 0.24 5.71
N SER A 98 -7.83 0.42 4.38
CA SER A 98 -9.01 0.54 3.51
C SER A 98 -9.42 -0.78 2.83
N SER A 99 -8.60 -1.82 2.98
CA SER A 99 -8.84 -3.14 2.40
C SER A 99 -9.67 -4.04 3.33
N PRO A 100 -10.17 -5.20 2.84
CA PRO A 100 -10.79 -6.23 3.67
C PRO A 100 -9.87 -6.78 4.78
N TYR A 101 -8.56 -6.53 4.70
CA TYR A 101 -7.59 -6.95 5.71
C TYR A 101 -7.62 -6.09 6.98
N LYS A 102 -8.29 -4.92 6.99
CA LYS A 102 -8.32 -3.97 8.11
C LYS A 102 -8.49 -4.63 9.49
N ALA A 103 -9.42 -5.57 9.62
CA ALA A 103 -9.71 -6.23 10.89
C ALA A 103 -8.59 -7.16 11.41
N ARG A 104 -7.63 -7.51 10.55
CA ARG A 104 -6.48 -8.38 10.84
C ARG A 104 -5.16 -7.61 10.87
N VAL A 105 -5.17 -6.33 10.49
CA VAL A 105 -4.02 -5.44 10.60
C VAL A 105 -3.91 -5.01 12.06
N THR A 106 -2.76 -5.27 12.68
CA THR A 106 -2.47 -4.89 14.07
C THR A 106 -1.61 -3.64 14.11
N ASP A 107 -1.50 -3.04 15.28
CA ASP A 107 -0.68 -1.84 15.48
C ASP A 107 0.79 -2.11 15.15
N GLU A 108 1.30 -3.32 15.45
CA GLU A 108 2.68 -3.71 15.12
C GLU A 108 2.94 -3.73 13.61
N HIS A 109 1.93 -4.08 12.80
CA HIS A 109 2.07 -4.00 11.33
C HIS A 109 2.22 -2.55 10.88
N ILE A 110 1.41 -1.64 11.44
CA ILE A 110 1.47 -0.22 11.09
C ILE A 110 2.76 0.40 11.58
N GLU A 111 3.16 0.11 12.81
CA GLU A 111 4.41 0.58 13.42
C GLU A 111 5.62 0.15 12.59
N ALA A 112 5.72 -1.11 12.17
CA ALA A 112 6.81 -1.59 11.31
C ALA A 112 6.95 -0.76 10.02
N PHE A 113 5.82 -0.40 9.40
CA PHE A 113 5.82 0.46 8.22
C PHE A 113 6.20 1.91 8.52
N LEU A 114 5.77 2.46 9.66
CA LEU A 114 6.18 3.80 10.06
C LEU A 114 7.67 3.88 10.39
N VAL A 115 8.24 2.84 11.03
CA VAL A 115 9.68 2.72 11.27
C VAL A 115 10.45 2.63 9.96
N ALA A 116 10.00 1.80 9.01
CA ALA A 116 10.63 1.73 7.69
C ALA A 116 10.53 3.05 6.90
N ALA A 117 9.39 3.73 6.98
CA ALA A 117 9.23 5.07 6.41
C ALA A 117 10.23 6.05 7.03
N ALA A 118 10.33 6.08 8.35
CA ALA A 118 11.21 6.98 9.07
C ALA A 118 12.69 6.73 8.73
N ALA A 119 13.12 5.45 8.70
CA ALA A 119 14.46 5.05 8.31
C ALA A 119 14.79 5.44 6.86
N LEU A 120 13.87 5.20 5.93
CA LEU A 120 14.05 5.56 4.52
C LEU A 120 14.09 7.09 4.33
N TRP A 121 13.27 7.84 5.07
CA TRP A 121 13.33 9.30 5.07
C TRP A 121 14.69 9.78 5.58
N VAL A 122 15.20 9.24 6.70
CA VAL A 122 16.52 9.59 7.23
C VAL A 122 17.63 9.34 6.21
N ALA A 123 17.56 8.23 5.47
CA ALA A 123 18.56 7.86 4.48
C ALA A 123 18.51 8.70 3.18
N SER A 124 17.34 9.22 2.80
CA SER A 124 17.12 9.86 1.50
C SER A 124 16.88 11.37 1.56
N ASP A 125 16.46 11.91 2.72
CA ASP A 125 16.12 13.32 2.84
C ASP A 125 17.35 14.22 2.78
N VAL A 126 17.34 15.15 1.82
CA VAL A 126 18.41 16.14 1.60
C VAL A 126 18.14 17.49 2.26
N SER A 127 17.04 17.62 2.99
CA SER A 127 16.67 18.85 3.66
C SER A 127 17.54 19.13 4.90
N GLN A 128 17.41 20.35 5.44
CA GLN A 128 18.08 20.76 6.68
C GLN A 128 17.45 20.15 7.95
N ALA A 129 16.34 19.40 7.82
CA ALA A 129 15.77 18.68 8.94
C ALA A 129 16.77 17.64 9.46
N ARG A 130 16.84 17.51 10.79
CA ARG A 130 17.78 16.62 11.48
C ARG A 130 17.12 15.32 11.93
N GLY A 131 15.79 15.31 12.01
CA GLY A 131 14.99 14.13 12.29
C GLY A 131 13.57 14.31 11.78
N LEU A 132 12.74 13.31 12.02
CA LEU A 132 11.35 13.27 11.64
C LEU A 132 10.56 12.56 12.73
N VAL A 133 9.34 13.02 12.97
CA VAL A 133 8.32 12.29 13.74
C VAL A 133 7.17 11.89 12.81
N LEU A 134 6.71 10.66 12.95
CA LEU A 134 5.53 10.09 12.30
C LEU A 134 4.53 9.63 13.35
N ALA A 135 3.26 9.85 13.07
CA ALA A 135 2.16 9.39 13.92
C ALA A 135 1.05 8.76 13.07
N TRP A 136 0.43 7.74 13.62
CA TRP A 136 -0.84 7.20 13.17
C TRP A 136 -1.88 7.43 14.26
N GLN A 137 -2.95 8.16 13.98
CA GLN A 137 -3.87 8.70 15.01
C GLN A 137 -4.41 7.66 16.01
N PRO A 138 -4.76 6.43 15.61
CA PRO A 138 -5.18 5.38 16.55
C PRO A 138 -4.09 4.89 17.50
N MET A 139 -2.82 5.02 17.10
CA MET A 139 -1.66 4.62 17.91
C MET A 139 -1.28 5.73 18.88
N ALA A 140 -1.11 5.39 20.16
CA ALA A 140 -0.72 6.36 21.18
C ALA A 140 0.75 6.81 21.04
N GLU A 141 1.60 5.94 20.50
CA GLU A 141 3.02 6.21 20.32
C GLU A 141 3.30 6.84 18.96
N VAL A 142 4.44 7.55 18.87
CA VAL A 142 4.93 8.16 17.65
C VAL A 142 6.29 7.56 17.30
N VAL A 143 6.56 7.42 16.01
CA VAL A 143 7.86 6.95 15.53
C VAL A 143 8.75 8.16 15.28
N VAL A 144 9.94 8.18 15.90
CA VAL A 144 10.91 9.26 15.74
C VAL A 144 12.24 8.71 15.29
N GLU A 145 12.78 9.29 14.22
CA GLU A 145 14.10 8.93 13.70
C GLU A 145 14.96 10.16 13.45
N TRP A 146 16.28 9.98 13.59
CA TRP A 146 17.28 11.05 13.48
C TRP A 146 18.35 10.72 12.46
N LYS A 147 18.79 11.73 11.70
CA LYS A 147 19.92 11.59 10.78
C LYS A 147 21.23 11.36 11.55
N GLN A 148 22.16 10.64 10.93
CA GLN A 148 23.46 10.40 11.51
C GLN A 148 24.18 11.71 11.89
N GLY A 149 24.79 11.72 13.07
CA GLY A 149 25.45 12.90 13.63
C GLY A 149 24.50 13.98 14.16
N ALA A 150 23.17 13.78 14.12
CA ALA A 150 22.26 14.58 14.93
C ALA A 150 22.47 14.20 16.40
N ARG A 151 23.11 15.08 17.17
CA ARG A 151 23.06 15.02 18.64
C ARG A 151 21.71 15.53 19.09
N ALA A 152 20.67 14.76 18.83
CA ALA A 152 19.38 15.04 19.42
C ALA A 152 19.45 14.70 20.92
N GLY A 153 18.85 15.52 21.76
CA GLY A 153 18.41 15.03 23.06
C GLY A 153 17.51 13.81 22.83
N ALA A 154 17.58 12.81 23.71
CA ALA A 154 16.71 11.65 23.62
C ALA A 154 15.26 12.12 23.46
N PHE A 155 14.58 11.67 22.41
CA PHE A 155 13.14 11.86 22.29
C PHE A 155 12.50 10.81 23.20
N THR A 156 11.87 11.26 24.29
CA THR A 156 11.36 10.37 25.33
C THR A 156 9.89 10.02 25.10
N LEU A 157 9.40 9.00 25.81
CA LEU A 157 7.97 8.71 25.87
C LEU A 157 7.15 9.85 26.51
N GLU A 158 7.75 10.65 27.39
CA GLU A 158 7.09 11.83 27.95
C GLU A 158 6.93 12.92 26.88
N ASP A 159 7.94 13.08 26.03
CA ASP A 159 7.89 14.00 24.90
C ASP A 159 6.82 13.61 23.88
N SER A 160 6.64 12.30 23.59
CA SER A 160 5.58 11.83 22.68
C SER A 160 4.19 12.15 23.21
N GLN A 161 3.97 11.99 24.52
CA GLN A 161 2.69 12.27 25.19
C GLN A 161 2.36 13.77 25.24
N GLN A 162 3.38 14.64 25.19
CA GLN A 162 3.20 16.09 25.18
C GLN A 162 2.90 16.64 23.78
N LEU A 163 3.06 15.84 22.72
CA LEU A 163 2.71 16.28 21.37
C LEU A 163 1.19 16.48 21.26
N PRO A 164 0.74 17.52 20.54
CA PRO A 164 -0.68 17.68 20.25
C PRO A 164 -1.21 16.47 19.46
N SER A 165 -2.50 16.18 19.54
CA SER A 165 -3.09 15.08 18.76
C SER A 165 -2.91 15.31 17.25
N PRO A 166 -2.55 14.27 16.47
CA PRO A 166 -2.50 14.33 15.01
C PRO A 166 -3.85 14.75 14.41
N LEU A 167 -3.82 15.61 13.39
CA LEU A 167 -5.04 16.08 12.71
C LEU A 167 -5.50 15.14 11.59
N TRP A 168 -4.60 14.31 11.08
CA TRP A 168 -4.85 13.33 10.02
C TRP A 168 -4.53 11.92 10.52
N ASP A 169 -5.14 10.92 9.89
CA ASP A 169 -4.86 9.50 10.16
C ASP A 169 -3.36 9.23 10.21
N PHE A 170 -2.62 9.72 9.20
CA PHE A 170 -1.16 9.69 9.18
C PHE A 170 -0.64 11.13 9.11
N SER A 171 0.16 11.48 10.10
CA SER A 171 0.74 12.81 10.24
C SER A 171 2.25 12.71 10.40
N TRP A 172 2.96 13.73 9.95
CA TRP A 172 4.41 13.82 10.12
C TRP A 172 4.84 15.23 10.49
N SER A 173 6.03 15.37 11.06
CA SER A 173 6.70 16.67 11.20
C SER A 173 8.21 16.50 11.07
N PRO A 174 8.90 17.38 10.33
CA PRO A 174 10.35 17.46 10.43
C PRO A 174 10.75 18.01 11.80
N LEU A 175 11.87 17.51 12.33
CA LEU A 175 12.46 17.92 13.59
C LEU A 175 13.80 18.63 13.35
N SER A 176 14.10 19.62 14.19
CA SER A 176 15.43 20.23 14.26
C SER A 176 16.25 19.53 15.35
N GLY A 177 17.58 19.69 15.35
CA GLY A 177 18.47 18.99 16.28
C GLY A 177 18.28 19.29 17.78
N LYS A 178 17.24 20.02 18.17
CA LYS A 178 16.90 20.39 19.56
C LYS A 178 15.94 19.40 20.25
N GLY A 179 15.76 18.18 19.72
CA GLY A 179 14.85 17.18 20.31
C GLY A 179 13.37 17.54 20.15
N ALA A 180 12.52 17.12 21.09
CA ALA A 180 11.06 17.32 21.04
C ALA A 180 10.61 18.78 20.99
N VAL A 181 11.36 19.68 21.61
CA VAL A 181 11.15 21.15 21.58
C VAL A 181 11.17 21.71 20.14
N SER A 182 11.74 20.96 19.19
CA SER A 182 11.75 21.35 17.79
C SER A 182 10.47 21.06 17.01
N PHE A 183 9.54 20.31 17.59
CA PHE A 183 8.24 20.05 16.99
C PHE A 183 7.50 21.38 16.77
N ARG A 184 6.96 21.58 15.56
CA ARG A 184 6.24 22.81 15.20
C ARG A 184 4.76 22.58 15.00
N ARG A 185 4.42 21.60 14.16
CA ARG A 185 3.05 21.26 13.79
C ARG A 185 3.02 19.93 13.06
N TRP A 186 1.89 19.25 13.12
CA TRP A 186 1.60 18.15 12.23
C TRP A 186 1.41 18.64 10.79
N LEU A 187 1.90 17.84 9.85
CA LEU A 187 1.70 17.96 8.42
C LEU A 187 1.04 16.67 7.90
N PRO A 188 0.21 16.74 6.86
CA PRO A 188 -0.29 15.54 6.20
C PRO A 188 0.87 14.83 5.50
N VAL A 189 0.93 13.50 5.61
CA VAL A 189 1.87 12.70 4.82
C VAL A 189 1.42 12.70 3.36
N PRO A 190 2.28 13.07 2.39
CA PRO A 190 1.93 13.01 0.96
C PRO A 190 1.48 11.60 0.54
N GLY A 191 0.60 11.54 -0.44
CA GLY A 191 0.07 10.27 -0.99
C GLY A 191 -1.37 10.39 -1.44
#